data_AF-A0A6V7XZ23-F1
#
_entry.id   AF-A0A6V7XZ23-F1
#
_cell.length_a   1.000
_cell.length_b   1.000
_cell.length_c   1.000
_cell.angle_alpha   90.00
_cell.angle_beta   90.00
_cell.angle_gamma   90.00
#
_symmetry.space_group_name_H-M   'P 1'
#
loop_
_entity.id
_entity.type
_entity.pdbx_description
1 polymer ?
#
loop_
_entity_poly.entity_id
_entity_poly.type
_entity_poly.pdbx_seq_one_letter_code
_entity_poly.pdbx_strand_id
1 'polypeptide(L)'
;MYCFGEMNEIVFKIKEMGITTYNDVPEPEVIKQHQLLVLDDLMLNIQSEFLDLLFTRGSHNWGVSVIFVTQSLYGRNIKTARANAHYILLTKNPQGLLQVRTLGSQLFPKMMNYFLESYRDATSERFSYLLINMHPSTEEHLRLSTNIFPGEKTTIYLPL
;
A
#
# COMPACT_ATOMS: atom_id res chain seq x y z
N MET A 1 -10.00 5.23 -10.91
CA MET A 1 -11.09 5.70 -10.04
C MET A 1 -10.55 5.93 -8.65
N TYR A 2 -10.91 7.06 -8.04
CA TYR A 2 -10.52 7.44 -6.68
C TYR A 2 -11.74 7.37 -5.76
N CYS A 3 -11.69 6.46 -4.80
CA CYS A 3 -12.75 6.25 -3.82
C CYS A 3 -12.35 6.87 -2.49
N PHE A 4 -13.25 7.63 -1.87
CA PHE A 4 -12.95 8.43 -0.68
C PHE A 4 -14.08 8.37 0.36
N GLY A 5 -13.73 8.40 1.65
CA GLY A 5 -14.69 8.45 2.75
C GLY A 5 -15.27 9.86 3.00
N GLU A 6 -14.40 10.87 2.99
CA GLU A 6 -14.77 12.26 3.25
C GLU A 6 -14.35 13.20 2.10
N MET A 7 -15.24 14.10 1.70
CA MET A 7 -14.95 15.08 0.65
C MET A 7 -13.97 16.14 1.16
N ASN A 8 -12.90 16.39 0.41
CA ASN A 8 -11.91 17.42 0.74
C ASN A 8 -11.32 18.08 -0.53
N GLU A 9 -10.44 19.08 -0.35
CA GLU A 9 -9.81 19.81 -1.46
C GLU A 9 -9.02 18.90 -2.43
N ILE A 10 -8.45 17.80 -1.94
CA ILE A 10 -7.69 16.85 -2.77
C ILE A 10 -8.65 16.14 -3.73
N VAL A 11 -9.81 15.70 -3.24
CA VAL A 11 -10.83 15.06 -4.07
C VAL A 11 -11.30 16.00 -5.19
N PHE A 12 -11.50 17.29 -4.88
CA PHE A 12 -11.85 18.29 -5.90
C PHE A 12 -10.77 18.40 -7.00
N LYS A 13 -9.50 18.52 -6.61
CA LYS A 13 -8.37 18.58 -7.56
C LYS A 13 -8.28 17.32 -8.42
N ILE A 14 -8.46 16.15 -7.83
CA ILE A 14 -8.48 14.86 -8.55
C ILE A 14 -9.59 14.84 -9.59
N LYS A 15 -10.78 15.33 -9.23
CA LYS A 15 -11.92 15.42 -10.15
C LYS A 15 -11.65 16.40 -11.29
N GLU A 16 -11.03 17.56 -11.03
CA GLU A 16 -10.62 18.53 -12.05
C GLU A 16 -9.59 17.96 -13.05
N MET A 17 -8.76 17.02 -12.61
CA MET A 17 -7.84 16.28 -13.48
C MET A 17 -8.55 15.23 -14.36
N GLY A 18 -9.87 15.15 -14.32
CA GLY A 18 -10.67 14.20 -15.11
C GLY A 18 -10.68 12.78 -14.55
N ILE A 19 -10.21 12.57 -13.32
CA ILE A 19 -10.23 11.25 -12.67
C ILE A 19 -11.63 11.00 -12.10
N THR A 20 -12.23 9.85 -12.44
CA THR A 20 -13.49 9.40 -11.83
C THR A 20 -13.35 9.29 -10.32
N THR A 21 -14.14 10.07 -9.58
CA THR A 21 -14.21 10.02 -8.11
C THR A 21 -15.49 9.33 -7.66
N TYR A 22 -15.43 8.56 -6.57
CA TYR A 22 -16.59 7.87 -5.98
C TYR A 22 -16.58 8.04 -4.46
N ASN A 23 -17.71 8.43 -3.86
CA ASN A 23 -17.82 8.49 -2.40
C ASN A 23 -18.16 7.08 -1.88
N ASP A 24 -17.40 6.60 -0.90
CA ASP A 24 -17.51 5.24 -0.36
C ASP A 24 -17.01 4.13 -1.31
N VAL A 25 -17.44 2.89 -1.07
CA VAL A 25 -17.06 1.70 -1.83
C VAL A 25 -17.95 1.52 -3.07
N PRO A 26 -17.37 1.46 -4.29
CA PRO A 26 -18.12 1.24 -5.52
C PRO A 26 -18.50 -0.22 -5.71
N GLU A 27 -19.61 -0.45 -6.41
CA GLU A 27 -20.02 -1.79 -6.86
C GLU A 27 -18.98 -2.40 -7.83
N PRO A 28 -18.77 -3.73 -7.82
CA PRO A 28 -17.80 -4.40 -8.69
C PRO A 28 -17.92 -4.07 -10.18
N GLU A 29 -19.14 -3.88 -10.71
CA GLU A 29 -19.34 -3.55 -12.12
C GLU A 29 -18.84 -2.15 -12.49
N VAL A 30 -18.86 -1.21 -11.55
CA VAL A 30 -18.26 0.13 -11.74
C VAL A 30 -16.73 0.03 -11.73
N ILE A 31 -16.18 -0.82 -10.85
CA ILE A 31 -14.72 -1.01 -10.74
C ILE A 31 -14.14 -1.59 -12.03
N LYS A 32 -14.79 -2.59 -12.61
CA LYS A 32 -14.34 -3.28 -13.85
C LYS A 32 -14.20 -2.37 -15.07
N GLN A 33 -14.79 -1.17 -15.03
CA GLN A 33 -14.65 -0.16 -16.10
C GLN A 33 -13.35 0.64 -16.00
N HIS A 34 -12.51 0.38 -14.99
CA HIS A 34 -11.30 1.12 -14.70
C HIS A 34 -10.09 0.20 -14.61
N GLN A 35 -8.90 0.72 -14.89
CA GLN A 35 -7.64 -0.04 -14.77
C GLN A 35 -6.97 0.12 -13.39
N LEU A 36 -7.32 1.18 -12.66
CA LEU A 36 -6.76 1.52 -11.35
C LEU A 36 -7.87 1.95 -10.40
N LEU A 37 -7.91 1.32 -9.23
CA LEU A 37 -8.76 1.64 -8.10
C LEU A 37 -7.88 2.17 -6.97
N VAL A 38 -8.18 3.38 -6.49
CA VAL A 38 -7.58 3.95 -5.28
C VAL A 38 -8.65 3.97 -4.20
N LEU A 39 -8.38 3.33 -3.07
CA LEU A 39 -9.22 3.32 -1.87
C LEU A 39 -8.53 4.16 -0.81
N ASP A 40 -8.97 5.40 -0.63
CA ASP A 40 -8.39 6.36 0.31
C ASP A 40 -9.36 6.73 1.42
N ASP A 41 -8.88 6.73 2.66
CA ASP A 41 -9.67 7.03 3.86
C ASP A 41 -10.99 6.24 3.99
N LEU A 42 -10.97 4.99 3.53
CA LEU A 42 -12.13 4.09 3.55
C LEU A 42 -12.00 2.94 4.55
N MET A 43 -10.96 2.94 5.38
CA MET A 43 -10.62 1.83 6.28
C MET A 43 -11.78 1.41 7.20
N LEU A 44 -12.58 2.37 7.68
CA LEU A 44 -13.71 2.08 8.58
C LEU A 44 -14.98 1.65 7.84
N ASN A 45 -15.14 2.04 6.59
CA ASN A 45 -16.37 1.84 5.82
C ASN A 45 -16.30 0.57 4.97
N ILE A 46 -15.09 0.13 4.59
CA ILE A 46 -14.93 -1.07 3.78
C ILE A 46 -15.17 -2.35 4.59
N GLN A 47 -16.05 -3.20 4.08
CA GLN A 47 -16.28 -4.55 4.57
C GLN A 47 -15.10 -5.49 4.26
N SER A 48 -14.80 -6.41 5.18
CA SER A 48 -13.74 -7.42 5.03
C SER A 48 -13.86 -8.22 3.75
N GLU A 49 -15.08 -8.67 3.45
CA GLU A 49 -15.42 -9.52 2.32
C GLU A 49 -15.08 -8.83 0.99
N PHE A 50 -15.20 -7.50 0.95
CA PHE A 50 -14.87 -6.70 -0.22
C PHE A 50 -13.35 -6.57 -0.40
N LEU A 51 -12.58 -6.30 0.66
CA LEU A 51 -11.10 -6.32 0.58
C LEU A 51 -10.59 -7.71 0.21
N ASP A 52 -11.14 -8.75 0.83
CA ASP A 52 -10.79 -10.14 0.54
C ASP A 52 -11.06 -10.44 -0.93
N LEU A 53 -12.22 -10.06 -1.46
CA LEU A 53 -12.54 -10.21 -2.89
C LEU A 53 -11.50 -9.52 -3.77
N LEU A 54 -11.22 -8.23 -3.53
CA LEU A 54 -10.30 -7.42 -4.33
C LEU A 54 -8.88 -8.00 -4.35
N PHE A 55 -8.35 -8.35 -3.18
CA PHE A 55 -6.95 -8.76 -3.01
C PHE A 55 -6.70 -10.25 -3.25
N THR A 56 -7.73 -11.09 -3.36
CA THR A 56 -7.54 -12.53 -3.69
C THR A 56 -7.77 -12.86 -5.15
N ARG A 57 -8.82 -12.28 -5.77
CA ARG A 57 -9.20 -12.63 -7.15
C ARG A 57 -9.67 -11.46 -7.99
N GLY A 58 -10.27 -10.43 -7.37
CA GLY A 58 -10.89 -9.32 -8.08
C GLY A 58 -9.90 -8.54 -8.93
N SER A 59 -8.80 -8.08 -8.34
CA SER A 59 -7.75 -7.33 -9.04
C SER A 59 -7.26 -8.03 -10.32
N HIS A 60 -6.88 -9.31 -10.20
CA HIS A 60 -6.40 -10.10 -11.34
C HIS A 60 -7.50 -10.36 -12.37
N ASN A 61 -8.66 -10.86 -11.94
CA ASN A 61 -9.73 -11.27 -12.85
C ASN A 61 -10.40 -10.09 -13.56
N TRP A 62 -10.34 -8.89 -12.97
CA TRP A 62 -10.94 -7.68 -13.54
C TRP A 62 -9.92 -6.82 -14.29
N GLY A 63 -8.63 -7.18 -14.25
CA GLY A 63 -7.56 -6.35 -14.84
C GLY A 63 -7.40 -5.00 -14.14
N VAL A 64 -7.66 -4.95 -12.83
CA VAL A 64 -7.68 -3.73 -12.01
C VAL A 64 -6.51 -3.77 -11.03
N SER A 65 -5.65 -2.75 -11.09
CA SER A 65 -4.67 -2.50 -10.02
C SER A 65 -5.34 -1.80 -8.84
N VAL A 66 -4.97 -2.16 -7.62
CA VAL A 66 -5.57 -1.60 -6.39
C VAL A 66 -4.51 -0.91 -5.56
N ILE A 67 -4.74 0.36 -5.23
CA ILE A 67 -4.00 1.10 -4.21
C ILE A 67 -4.94 1.25 -3.02
N PHE A 68 -4.53 0.71 -1.87
CA PHE A 68 -5.28 0.82 -0.62
C PHE A 68 -4.47 1.61 0.40
N VAL A 69 -4.97 2.79 0.77
CA VAL A 69 -4.34 3.69 1.74
C VAL A 69 -4.96 3.45 3.11
N THR A 70 -4.13 3.20 4.12
CA THR A 70 -4.57 2.88 5.48
C THR A 70 -3.63 3.46 6.51
N GLN A 71 -4.18 3.82 7.68
CA GLN A 71 -3.42 4.35 8.82
C GLN A 71 -2.78 3.25 9.68
N SER A 72 -3.19 1.98 9.50
CA SER A 72 -2.73 0.86 10.33
C SER A 72 -2.36 -0.34 9.48
N LEU A 73 -1.20 -0.94 9.75
CA LEU A 73 -0.75 -2.19 9.11
C LEU A 73 -1.46 -3.41 9.67
N TYR A 74 -2.06 -3.30 10.86
CA TYR A 74 -2.81 -4.37 11.53
C TYR A 74 -4.22 -3.93 11.94
N GLY A 75 -4.80 -2.97 11.20
CA GLY A 75 -6.20 -2.58 11.34
C GLY A 75 -7.17 -3.75 11.14
N ARG A 76 -8.43 -3.51 11.48
CA ARG A 76 -9.50 -4.50 11.26
C ARG A 76 -9.62 -4.79 9.76
N ASN A 77 -9.86 -6.05 9.39
CA ASN A 77 -10.16 -6.47 8.01
C ASN A 77 -9.06 -6.35 6.94
N ILE A 78 -7.82 -5.94 7.28
CA ILE A 78 -6.76 -5.75 6.27
C ILE A 78 -5.79 -6.93 6.12
N LYS A 79 -5.98 -8.01 6.89
CA LYS A 79 -5.03 -9.14 6.93
C LYS A 79 -4.82 -9.74 5.54
N THR A 80 -5.90 -9.98 4.81
CA THR A 80 -5.86 -10.56 3.46
C THR A 80 -5.23 -9.59 2.47
N ALA A 81 -5.59 -8.31 2.53
CA ALA A 81 -5.00 -7.27 1.70
C ALA A 81 -3.47 -7.20 1.91
N ARG A 82 -3.02 -7.17 3.17
CA ARG A 82 -1.59 -7.18 3.51
C ARG A 82 -0.86 -8.44 3.02
N ALA A 83 -1.49 -9.61 3.14
CA ALA A 83 -0.87 -10.88 2.76
C ALA A 83 -0.79 -11.09 1.23
N ASN A 84 -1.69 -10.50 0.46
CA ASN A 84 -1.75 -10.68 -1.00
C ASN A 84 -1.29 -9.44 -1.79
N ALA A 85 -0.92 -8.34 -1.12
CA ALA A 85 -0.36 -7.18 -1.79
C ALA A 85 0.98 -7.53 -2.46
N HIS A 86 1.19 -7.09 -3.70
CA HIS A 86 2.52 -7.19 -4.32
C HIS A 86 3.51 -6.15 -3.76
N TYR A 87 2.99 -5.04 -3.25
CA TYR A 87 3.80 -3.93 -2.76
C TYR A 87 3.20 -3.40 -1.47
N ILE A 88 4.05 -3.12 -0.49
CA ILE A 88 3.69 -2.36 0.71
C ILE A 88 4.59 -1.14 0.75
N LEU A 89 3.98 0.05 0.80
CA LEU A 89 4.70 1.31 1.00
C LEU A 89 4.51 1.75 2.45
N LEU A 90 5.60 1.76 3.22
CA LEU A 90 5.61 2.11 4.64
C LEU A 90 6.13 3.52 4.85
N THR A 91 5.33 4.38 5.44
CA THR A 91 5.76 5.72 5.89
C THR A 91 6.22 5.70 7.35
N LYS A 92 6.78 6.81 7.81
CA LYS A 92 7.20 6.98 9.20
C LYS A 92 5.98 6.95 10.14
N ASN A 93 5.94 6.00 11.07
CA ASN A 93 4.94 5.94 12.13
C ASN A 93 5.61 5.75 13.50
N PRO A 94 5.80 6.83 14.29
CA PRO A 94 6.46 6.76 15.60
C PRO A 94 5.80 5.79 16.59
N GLN A 95 4.47 5.68 16.56
CA GLN A 95 3.71 4.76 17.44
C GLN A 95 3.63 3.34 16.84
N GLY A 96 3.91 3.19 15.56
CA GLY A 96 3.76 1.96 14.79
C GLY A 96 4.98 1.05 14.79
N LEU A 97 6.06 1.34 15.52
CA LEU A 97 7.30 0.58 15.43
C LEU A 97 7.11 -0.91 15.74
N LEU A 98 6.23 -1.27 16.68
CA LEU A 98 5.89 -2.67 16.95
C LEU A 98 5.24 -3.36 15.74
N GLN A 99 4.36 -2.66 15.03
CA GLN A 99 3.74 -3.17 13.80
C GLN A 99 4.79 -3.38 12.71
N VAL A 100 5.71 -2.42 12.53
CA VAL A 100 6.83 -2.51 11.59
C VAL A 100 7.72 -3.71 11.94
N ARG A 101 8.12 -3.87 13.21
CA ARG A 101 8.89 -5.03 13.67
C ARG A 101 8.16 -6.35 13.43
N THR A 102 6.85 -6.38 13.65
CA THR A 102 6.05 -7.59 13.43
C THR A 102 6.01 -7.98 11.95
N LEU A 103 5.85 -7.00 11.05
CA LEU A 103 5.91 -7.22 9.61
C LEU A 103 7.30 -7.68 9.18
N GLY A 104 8.35 -7.03 9.70
CA GLY A 104 9.74 -7.43 9.51
C GLY A 104 10.01 -8.86 9.95
N SER A 105 9.43 -9.32 11.06
CA SER A 105 9.62 -10.71 11.55
C SER A 105 8.97 -11.72 10.62
N GLN A 106 7.86 -11.33 9.99
CA GLN A 106 7.13 -12.19 9.06
C GLN A 106 7.85 -12.29 7.71
N LEU A 107 8.39 -11.18 7.20
CA LEU A 107 9.01 -11.11 5.88
C LEU A 107 10.51 -11.44 5.91
N PHE A 108 11.23 -11.05 6.96
CA PHE A 108 12.69 -11.14 7.10
C PHE A 108 13.10 -11.81 8.42
N PRO A 109 12.64 -13.04 8.74
CA PRO A 109 12.82 -13.66 10.07
C PRO A 109 14.29 -13.83 10.49
N LYS A 110 15.20 -13.99 9.53
CA LYS A 110 16.65 -14.11 9.77
C LYS A 110 17.44 -12.82 9.51
N MET A 111 16.78 -11.76 9.04
CA MET A 111 17.40 -10.52 8.58
C MET A 111 16.70 -9.29 9.17
N MET A 112 16.27 -9.38 10.44
CA MET A 112 15.54 -8.32 11.12
C MET A 112 16.32 -7.00 11.21
N ASN A 113 17.63 -7.07 11.51
CA ASN A 113 18.45 -5.86 11.61
C ASN A 113 18.52 -5.14 10.27
N TYR A 114 18.77 -5.87 9.18
CA TYR A 114 18.71 -5.35 7.81
C TYR A 114 17.38 -4.65 7.51
N PHE A 115 16.26 -5.28 7.84
CA PHE A 115 14.93 -4.68 7.62
C PHE A 115 14.72 -3.39 8.42
N LEU A 116 15.03 -3.41 9.73
CA LEU A 116 14.82 -2.23 10.59
C LEU A 116 15.76 -1.08 10.29
N GLU A 117 17.00 -1.37 9.91
CA GLU A 117 17.96 -0.36 9.47
C GLU A 117 17.52 0.27 8.16
N SER A 118 17.07 -0.54 7.19
CA SER A 118 16.51 -0.06 5.92
C SER A 118 15.28 0.82 6.15
N TYR A 119 14.37 0.40 7.03
CA TYR A 119 13.20 1.22 7.40
C TYR A 119 13.60 2.54 8.04
N ARG A 120 14.54 2.53 8.99
CA ARG A 120 14.99 3.75 9.68
C ARG A 120 15.65 4.73 8.73
N ASP A 121 16.48 4.23 7.81
CA ASP A 121 17.14 5.05 6.79
C ASP A 121 16.12 5.61 5.79
N ALA A 122 15.28 4.75 5.21
CA ALA A 122 14.26 5.11 4.23
C ALA A 122 13.18 6.05 4.78
N THR A 123 12.99 6.11 6.10
CA THR A 123 12.01 6.97 6.78
C THR A 123 12.65 8.09 7.63
N SER A 124 13.91 8.41 7.37
CA SER A 124 14.66 9.44 8.10
C SER A 124 14.05 10.83 7.88
N GLU A 125 13.76 11.18 6.64
CA GLU A 125 13.24 12.48 6.20
C GLU A 125 11.70 12.59 6.27
N ARG A 126 11.17 13.82 6.20
CA ARG A 126 9.72 14.04 6.11
C ARG A 126 9.18 13.51 4.77
N PHE A 127 7.98 12.93 4.81
CA PHE A 127 7.28 12.38 3.64
C PHE A 127 8.02 11.25 2.89
N SER A 128 9.06 10.69 3.51
CA SER A 128 9.80 9.54 2.99
C SER A 128 9.11 8.21 3.33
N TYR A 129 9.52 7.14 2.63
CA TYR A 129 8.87 5.84 2.71
C TYR A 129 9.84 4.69 2.41
N LEU A 130 9.56 3.50 2.93
CA LEU A 130 10.17 2.24 2.50
C LEU A 130 9.17 1.49 1.63
N LEU A 131 9.54 1.20 0.38
CA LEU A 131 8.84 0.24 -0.47
C LEU A 131 9.34 -1.18 -0.17
N ILE A 132 8.40 -2.07 0.12
CA ILE A 132 8.61 -3.50 0.25
C ILE A 132 7.96 -4.18 -0.97
N ASN A 133 8.79 -4.78 -1.81
CA ASN A 133 8.38 -5.54 -2.98
C ASN A 133 8.21 -7.04 -2.62
N MET A 134 6.95 -7.47 -2.60
CA MET A 134 6.52 -8.83 -2.30
C MET A 134 6.10 -9.60 -3.56
N HIS A 135 6.35 -9.05 -4.76
CA HIS A 135 6.06 -9.76 -6.00
C HIS A 135 6.87 -11.06 -6.07
N PRO A 136 6.29 -12.20 -6.50
CA PRO A 136 6.95 -13.50 -6.48
C PRO A 136 8.17 -13.60 -7.39
N SER A 137 8.25 -12.76 -8.44
CA SER A 137 9.40 -12.71 -9.34
C SER A 137 10.57 -11.87 -8.81
N THR A 138 10.42 -11.20 -7.67
CA THR A 138 11.46 -10.33 -7.11
C THR A 138 12.47 -11.13 -6.31
N GLU A 139 13.74 -10.94 -6.62
CA GLU A 139 14.85 -11.54 -5.86
C GLU A 139 14.86 -11.05 -4.41
N GLU A 140 15.16 -11.95 -3.48
CA GLU A 140 15.02 -11.72 -2.04
C GLU A 140 15.80 -10.49 -1.53
N HIS A 141 16.97 -10.23 -2.10
CA HIS A 141 17.83 -9.12 -1.73
C HIS A 141 17.44 -7.79 -2.40
N LEU A 142 16.51 -7.79 -3.37
CA LEU A 142 16.03 -6.59 -4.07
C LEU A 142 14.64 -6.14 -3.59
N ARG A 143 14.17 -6.68 -2.47
CA ARG A 143 12.81 -6.41 -1.96
C ARG A 143 12.64 -5.02 -1.34
N LEU A 144 13.70 -4.38 -0.86
CA LEU A 144 13.61 -3.13 -0.10
C LEU A 144 14.18 -1.97 -0.91
N SER A 145 13.37 -0.93 -1.13
CA SER A 145 13.81 0.27 -1.84
C SER A 145 13.08 1.52 -1.35
N THR A 146 13.58 2.69 -1.73
CA THR A 146 12.93 3.99 -1.52
C THR A 146 13.22 4.90 -2.71
N ASN A 147 12.56 6.05 -2.76
CA ASN A 147 12.81 7.09 -3.76
C ASN A 147 12.60 6.60 -5.20
N ILE A 148 11.47 5.92 -5.44
CA ILE A 148 11.13 5.26 -6.71
C ILE A 148 10.34 6.14 -7.69
N PHE A 149 9.92 7.35 -7.29
CA PHE A 149 9.13 8.22 -8.15
C PHE A 149 10.01 9.05 -9.11
N PRO A 150 9.44 9.54 -10.23
CA PRO A 150 10.19 10.34 -11.19
C PRO A 150 10.88 11.55 -10.54
N GLY A 151 12.17 11.73 -10.85
CA GLY A 151 13.01 12.81 -10.30
C GLY A 151 13.71 12.46 -8.99
N GLU A 152 13.39 11.32 -8.37
CA GLU A 152 14.08 10.83 -7.18
C GLU A 152 15.27 9.93 -7.55
N LYS A 153 16.29 9.88 -6.68
CA LYS A 153 17.39 8.92 -6.82
C LYS A 153 17.04 7.63 -6.07
N THR A 154 16.58 6.62 -6.81
CA THR A 154 16.21 5.33 -6.24
C THR A 154 17.35 4.71 -5.46
N THR A 155 17.02 4.27 -4.24
CA THR A 155 17.94 3.59 -3.34
C THR A 155 17.40 2.18 -3.10
N ILE A 156 18.25 1.19 -3.28
CA ILE A 156 17.96 -0.23 -3.03
C ILE A 156 18.79 -0.66 -1.83
N TYR A 157 18.15 -1.26 -0.84
CA TYR A 157 18.83 -1.79 0.34
C TYR A 157 19.22 -3.24 0.09
N LEU A 158 20.49 -3.57 0.36
CA LEU A 158 21.03 -4.92 0.23
C LEU A 158 21.40 -5.46 1.62
N PRO A 159 21.18 -6.76 1.89
CA PRO A 159 21.67 -7.39 3.11
C PRO A 159 23.21 -7.46 3.07
N LEU A 160 23.85 -7.09 4.18
CA LEU A 160 25.30 -7.24 4.38
C LEU A 160 25.66 -8.66 4.84
#